data_AF-A0A5E4Z6S8-F1
#
_entry.id   AF-A0A5E4Z6S8-F1
#
_cell.length_a   1.000
_cell.length_b   1.000
_cell.length_c   1.000
_cell.angle_alpha   90.00
_cell.angle_beta   90.00
_cell.angle_gamma   90.00
#
_symmetry.space_group_name_H-M   'P 1'
#
loop_
_entity.id
_entity.type
_entity.pdbx_description
1 polymer ?
#
loop_
_entity_poly.entity_id
_entity_poly.type
_entity_poly.pdbx_seq_one_letter_code
_entity_poly.pdbx_strand_id
1 'polypeptide(L)'
;MLLPIEIRSINQISVLQPGEYSVKCSVFVQQDGDASVMLLEYMHQSGSQVCAIDALYIGADGGVRMSDFLLLPDGMWRDNFGAKSESLGLLMPQEITSFAFVEELDMPSVLVESTNVR
;
A
#
# COMPACT_ATOMS: atom_id res chain seq x y z
N MET A 1 15.83 -15.46 1.19
CA MET A 1 15.29 -15.87 -0.12
C MET A 1 14.84 -14.60 -0.81
N LEU A 2 15.45 -14.23 -1.94
CA LEU A 2 15.05 -13.05 -2.71
C LEU A 2 13.85 -13.47 -3.56
N LEU A 3 12.67 -12.92 -3.30
CA LEU A 3 11.48 -13.21 -4.08
C LEU A 3 11.59 -12.44 -5.41
N PRO A 4 11.64 -13.12 -6.57
CA PRO A 4 11.68 -12.45 -7.86
C PRO A 4 10.27 -11.99 -8.23
N ILE A 5 9.82 -10.88 -7.65
CA ILE A 5 8.48 -10.32 -7.92
C ILE A 5 8.67 -9.06 -8.77
N GLU A 6 8.27 -9.13 -10.04
CA GLU A 6 8.05 -7.93 -10.85
C GLU A 6 6.66 -7.38 -10.49
N ILE A 7 6.61 -6.33 -9.69
CA ILE A 7 5.36 -5.65 -9.33
C ILE A 7 4.96 -4.80 -10.54
N ARG A 8 3.93 -5.23 -11.28
CA ARG A 8 3.34 -4.42 -12.33
C ARG A 8 2.29 -3.51 -11.72
N SER A 9 2.56 -2.21 -11.76
CA SER A 9 1.64 -1.18 -11.33
C SER A 9 1.50 -0.09 -12.37
N ILE A 10 0.27 0.36 -12.57
CA ILE A 10 -0.02 1.60 -13.31
C ILE A 10 0.15 2.85 -12.43
N ASN A 11 0.23 2.68 -11.11
CA ASN A 11 0.55 3.76 -10.19
C ASN A 11 2.06 4.04 -10.29
N GLN A 12 2.41 5.32 -10.36
CA GLN A 12 3.79 5.75 -10.52
C GLN A 12 4.11 6.80 -9.48
N ILE A 13 5.33 6.79 -8.97
CA ILE A 13 5.78 7.81 -8.02
C ILE A 13 5.64 9.24 -8.58
N SER A 14 5.69 9.40 -9.90
CA SER A 14 5.53 10.66 -10.62
C SER A 14 4.15 11.31 -10.48
N VAL A 15 3.13 10.55 -10.08
CA VAL A 15 1.78 11.10 -9.84
C VAL A 15 1.58 11.55 -8.38
N LEU A 16 2.55 11.28 -7.50
CA LEU A 16 2.55 11.79 -6.14
C LEU A 16 3.03 13.25 -6.11
N GLN A 17 2.52 14.00 -5.14
CA GLN A 17 3.00 15.35 -4.88
C GLN A 17 4.47 15.30 -4.41
N PRO A 18 5.36 16.13 -4.96
CA PRO A 18 6.73 16.22 -4.45
C PRO A 18 6.75 16.67 -2.99
N GLY A 19 7.59 16.05 -2.18
CA GLY A 19 7.72 16.33 -0.76
C GLY A 19 8.03 15.10 0.07
N GLU A 20 8.04 15.28 1.39
CA GLU A 20 8.30 14.22 2.35
C GLU A 20 7.01 13.52 2.75
N TYR A 21 7.09 12.19 2.84
CA TYR A 21 6.00 11.31 3.24
C TYR A 21 6.36 10.60 4.54
N SER A 22 5.48 10.69 5.54
CA SER A 22 5.52 9.79 6.68
C SER A 22 5.00 8.41 6.25
N VAL A 23 5.65 7.35 6.74
CA VAL A 23 5.29 5.98 6.39
C VAL A 23 5.02 5.20 7.67
N LYS A 24 3.89 4.51 7.70
CA LYS A 24 3.54 3.56 8.76
C LYS A 24 3.39 2.18 8.16
N CYS A 25 3.85 1.15 8.87
CA CYS A 25 3.63 -0.24 8.50
C CYS A 25 2.67 -0.88 9.50
N SER A 26 1.47 -1.21 9.05
CA SER A 26 0.48 -1.95 9.83
C SER A 26 0.55 -3.43 9.50
N VAL A 27 0.72 -4.28 10.50
CA VAL A 27 0.86 -5.73 10.36
C VAL A 27 -0.39 -6.43 10.87
N PHE A 28 -0.93 -7.32 10.04
CA PHE A 28 -2.11 -8.13 10.33
C PHE A 28 -1.79 -9.60 10.13
N VAL A 29 -2.39 -10.47 10.94
CA VAL A 29 -2.24 -11.93 10.82
C VAL A 29 -3.59 -12.62 10.84
N GLN A 30 -3.70 -13.73 10.11
CA GLN A 30 -4.84 -14.62 10.22
C GLN A 30 -4.83 -15.30 11.60
N GLN A 31 -6.01 -15.67 12.14
CA GLN A 31 -6.14 -16.20 13.50
C GLN A 31 -5.25 -17.41 13.80
N ASP A 32 -5.01 -18.27 12.81
CA ASP A 32 -4.16 -19.46 12.94
C ASP A 32 -2.66 -19.16 12.76
N GLY A 33 -2.31 -17.92 12.40
CA GLY A 33 -0.93 -17.44 12.24
C GLY A 33 -0.27 -17.78 10.91
N ASP A 34 -0.92 -18.54 10.05
CA ASP A 34 -0.32 -19.06 8.82
C ASP A 34 -0.23 -18.02 7.68
N ALA A 35 -1.05 -16.98 7.72
CA ALA A 35 -1.02 -15.90 6.73
C ALA A 35 -0.87 -14.53 7.40
N SER A 36 -0.22 -13.60 6.70
CA SER A 36 -0.04 -12.23 7.16
C SER A 36 -0.19 -11.20 6.04
N VAL A 37 -0.51 -9.97 6.45
CA VAL A 37 -0.60 -8.81 5.57
C VAL A 37 0.16 -7.67 6.20
N MET A 38 1.00 -7.01 5.41
CA MET A 38 1.65 -5.75 5.79
C MET A 38 1.12 -4.65 4.88
N LEU A 39 0.67 -3.55 5.47
CA LEU A 39 0.22 -2.36 4.77
C LEU A 39 1.18 -1.22 5.07
N LEU A 40 1.90 -0.74 4.06
CA LEU A 40 2.73 0.47 4.16
C LEU A 40 1.89 1.64 3.71
N GLU A 41 1.51 2.49 4.66
CA GLU A 41 0.64 3.64 4.44
C GLU A 41 1.48 4.91 4.34
N TYR A 42 1.35 5.60 3.21
CA TYR A 42 2.08 6.82 2.91
C TYR A 42 1.16 8.03 3.05
N MET A 43 1.58 8.99 3.87
CA MET A 43 0.90 10.26 4.04
C MET A 43 1.89 11.40 3.76
N HIS A 44 1.55 12.26 2.81
CA HIS A 44 2.34 13.47 2.53
C HIS A 44 2.31 14.38 3.77
N GLN A 45 3.45 14.97 4.17
CA GLN A 45 3.55 15.78 5.39
C GLN A 45 2.64 17.02 5.42
N SER A 46 2.30 17.57 4.26
CA SER A 46 1.33 18.68 4.16
C SER A 46 -0.13 18.22 4.08
N GLY A 47 -0.37 16.91 3.99
CA GLY A 47 -1.70 16.31 3.91
C GLY A 47 -2.21 15.86 5.28
N SER A 48 -3.49 15.46 5.31
CA SER A 48 -4.15 14.96 6.53
C SER A 48 -4.67 13.53 6.40
N GLN A 49 -4.34 12.84 5.31
CA GLN A 49 -4.82 11.50 5.03
C GLN A 49 -3.77 10.69 4.27
N VAL A 50 -3.84 9.37 4.44
CA VAL A 50 -3.10 8.40 3.63
C VAL A 50 -3.50 8.57 2.17
N CYS A 51 -2.51 8.66 1.28
CA CYS A 51 -2.74 8.89 -0.14
C CYS A 51 -2.12 7.81 -1.04
N ALA A 52 -1.25 6.96 -0.51
CA ALA A 52 -0.78 5.76 -1.18
C ALA A 52 -0.60 4.63 -0.17
N ILE A 53 -0.78 3.39 -0.61
CA ILE A 53 -0.61 2.19 0.21
C ILE A 53 0.08 1.12 -0.62
N ASP A 54 1.17 0.55 -0.11
CA ASP A 54 1.70 -0.71 -0.62
C ASP A 54 1.25 -1.83 0.31
N ALA A 55 0.66 -2.89 -0.25
CA ALA A 55 0.20 -4.05 0.48
C ALA A 55 1.00 -5.29 0.08
N LEU A 56 1.55 -5.98 1.07
CA LEU A 56 2.25 -7.24 0.93
C LEU A 56 1.46 -8.34 1.64
N TYR A 57 0.96 -9.30 0.87
CA TYR A 57 0.21 -10.44 1.36
C TYR A 57 1.10 -11.69 1.32
N ILE A 58 1.17 -12.39 2.45
CA ILE A 58 1.87 -13.67 2.57
C ILE A 58 0.82 -14.71 2.95
N GLY A 59 0.52 -15.62 2.03
CA GLY A 59 -0.44 -16.71 2.24
C GLY A 59 0.15 -17.87 3.05
N ALA A 60 -0.73 -18.73 3.55
CA ALA A 60 -0.38 -19.95 4.30
C ALA A 60 0.49 -20.95 3.51
N ASP A 61 0.41 -20.91 2.18
CA ASP A 61 1.25 -21.71 1.28
C ASP A 61 2.64 -21.07 1.04
N GLY A 62 2.94 -19.95 1.70
CA GLY A 62 4.13 -19.13 1.46
C GLY A 62 4.05 -18.30 0.18
N GLY A 63 2.91 -18.30 -0.51
CA GLY A 63 2.66 -17.48 -1.68
C GLY A 63 2.67 -16.00 -1.32
N VAL A 64 3.36 -15.20 -2.12
CA VAL A 64 3.47 -13.75 -1.91
C VAL A 64 2.74 -13.01 -3.01
N ARG A 65 1.88 -12.07 -2.63
CA ARG A 65 1.19 -11.14 -3.55
C ARG A 65 1.47 -9.72 -3.10
N MET A 66 1.60 -8.82 -4.05
CA MET A 66 1.75 -7.39 -3.79
C MET A 66 0.72 -6.61 -4.58
N SER A 67 0.15 -5.60 -3.96
CA SER A 67 -0.73 -4.63 -4.59
C SER A 67 -0.36 -3.25 -4.08
N ASP A 68 -0.51 -2.24 -4.92
CA ASP A 68 -0.45 -0.85 -4.48
C ASP A 68 -1.79 -0.17 -4.73
N PHE A 69 -2.03 0.89 -3.98
CA PHE A 69 -3.24 1.69 -4.06
C PHE A 69 -2.86 3.15 -4.00
N LEU A 70 -3.53 3.94 -4.84
CA LEU A 70 -3.32 5.38 -4.91
C LEU A 70 -4.64 6.11 -4.77
N LEU A 71 -4.69 7.09 -3.87
CA LEU A 71 -5.81 8.02 -3.76
C LEU A 71 -5.66 9.10 -4.81
N LEU A 72 -6.64 9.18 -5.70
CA LEU A 72 -6.65 10.12 -6.81
C LEU A 72 -7.25 11.48 -6.38
N PRO A 73 -6.99 12.56 -7.15
CA PRO A 73 -7.58 13.87 -6.87
C PRO A 73 -9.11 13.92 -6.90
N ASP A 74 -9.75 12.94 -7.56
CA ASP A 74 -11.21 12.78 -7.59
C ASP A 74 -11.76 12.11 -6.31
N GLY A 75 -10.90 11.76 -5.36
CA GLY A 75 -11.25 11.11 -4.10
C GLY A 75 -11.40 9.59 -4.20
N MET A 76 -11.20 9.01 -5.38
CA MET A 76 -11.29 7.57 -5.59
C MET A 76 -9.93 6.90 -5.35
N TRP A 77 -9.94 5.73 -4.74
CA TRP A 77 -8.80 4.83 -4.72
C TRP A 77 -8.66 4.12 -6.06
N ARG A 78 -7.42 3.85 -6.47
CA ARG A 78 -7.08 3.06 -7.65
C ARG A 78 -6.06 1.99 -7.31
N ASP A 79 -6.32 0.75 -7.69
CA ASP A 79 -5.36 -0.35 -7.53
C ASP A 79 -4.26 -0.37 -8.60
N ASN A 80 -3.31 -1.30 -8.48
CA ASN A 80 -2.18 -1.46 -9.39
C ASN A 80 -2.58 -1.85 -10.83
N PHE A 81 -3.81 -2.31 -11.06
CA PHE A 81 -4.34 -2.68 -12.38
C PHE A 81 -5.27 -1.61 -12.98
N GLY A 82 -5.64 -0.59 -12.20
CA GLY A 82 -6.46 0.53 -12.62
C GLY A 82 -7.95 0.45 -12.29
N ALA A 83 -8.38 -0.55 -11.53
CA ALA A 83 -9.73 -0.54 -10.97
C ALA A 83 -9.84 0.62 -9.97
N LYS A 84 -10.96 1.35 -10.01
CA LYS A 84 -11.24 2.48 -9.12
C LYS A 84 -12.40 2.17 -8.18
N SER A 85 -12.33 2.70 -6.96
CA SER A 85 -13.41 2.62 -5.97
C SER A 85 -13.41 3.82 -5.03
N GLU A 86 -14.57 4.18 -4.48
CA GLU A 86 -14.69 5.20 -3.42
C GLU A 86 -14.12 4.72 -2.08
N SER A 87 -14.01 3.40 -1.90
CA SER A 87 -13.50 2.78 -0.67
C SER A 87 -12.36 1.82 -1.01
N LEU A 88 -11.25 1.96 -0.30
CA LEU A 88 -10.11 1.06 -0.37
C LEU A 88 -10.53 -0.40 -0.10
N GLY A 89 -11.42 -0.62 0.86
CA GLY A 89 -11.89 -1.96 1.24
C GLY A 89 -12.59 -2.73 0.12
N LEU A 90 -13.09 -2.04 -0.92
CA LEU A 90 -13.68 -2.66 -2.10
C LEU A 90 -12.64 -3.09 -3.14
N LEU A 91 -11.41 -2.57 -3.07
CA LEU A 91 -10.28 -2.96 -3.90
C LEU A 91 -9.40 -4.02 -3.22
N MET A 92 -9.47 -4.11 -1.90
CA MET A 92 -8.71 -5.08 -1.11
C MET A 92 -9.28 -6.50 -1.27
N PRO A 93 -8.43 -7.54 -1.24
CA PRO A 93 -8.89 -8.93 -1.21
C PRO A 93 -9.77 -9.17 0.01
N GLN A 94 -10.97 -9.75 -0.16
CA GLN A 94 -11.94 -9.91 0.92
C GLN A 94 -11.42 -10.81 2.05
N GLU A 95 -10.53 -11.75 1.76
CA GLU A 95 -9.92 -12.65 2.74
C GLU A 95 -9.26 -11.91 3.91
N ILE A 96 -8.74 -10.70 3.67
CA ILE A 96 -8.00 -9.96 4.69
C ILE A 96 -8.89 -9.34 5.76
N THR A 97 -10.20 -9.24 5.50
CA THR A 97 -11.16 -8.74 6.48
C THR A 97 -11.25 -9.61 7.74
N SER A 98 -10.77 -10.85 7.66
CA SER A 98 -10.69 -11.79 8.78
C SER A 98 -9.39 -11.69 9.58
N PHE A 99 -8.42 -10.90 9.13
CA PHE A 99 -7.11 -10.80 9.77
C PHE A 99 -7.20 -9.87 10.97
N ALA A 100 -6.47 -10.21 12.03
CA ALA A 100 -6.37 -9.41 13.23
C ALA A 100 -5.14 -8.51 13.15
N PHE A 101 -5.30 -7.25 13.55
CA PHE A 101 -4.19 -6.32 13.74
C PHE A 101 -3.25 -6.84 14.84
N VAL A 102 -1.95 -6.77 14.58
CA VAL A 102 -0.90 -7.18 15.52
C VAL A 102 -0.13 -5.98 16.02
N GLU A 103 0.44 -5.21 15.11
CA GLU A 103 1.30 -4.09 15.44
C GLU A 103 1.33 -3.04 14.33
N GLU A 104 1.75 -1.84 14.72
CA GLU A 104 2.04 -0.73 13.81
C GLU A 104 3.48 -0.28 14.09
N LEU A 105 4.24 -0.07 13.02
CA LEU A 105 5.64 0.33 13.07
C LEU A 105 5.82 1.66 12.34
N ASP A 106 6.51 2.60 12.97
CA ASP A 106 6.98 3.80 12.29
C ASP A 106 8.13 3.44 11.36
N MET A 107 7.99 3.80 10.09
CA MET A 107 8.99 3.56 9.06
C MET A 107 9.73 4.86 8.75
N PRO A 108 10.99 4.79 8.24
CA PRO A 108 11.69 5.96 7.75
C PRO A 108 10.85 6.73 6.73
N SER A 109 10.88 8.06 6.81
CA SER A 109 10.20 8.90 5.83
C SER A 109 10.79 8.73 4.43
N VAL A 110 9.95 8.97 3.42
CA VAL A 110 10.33 8.88 2.00
C VAL A 110 10.23 10.25 1.37
N LEU A 111 11.29 10.67 0.67
CA LEU A 111 11.29 11.89 -0.12
C LEU A 111 10.89 11.58 -1.56
N VAL A 112 9.80 12.17 -2.03
CA VAL A 112 9.42 12.17 -3.45
C VAL A 112 9.99 13.43 -4.09
N GLU A 113 10.94 13.24 -4.99
CA GLU A 113 11.55 14.36 -5.73
C GLU A 113 10.60 14.87 -6.81
N SER A 114 10.67 16.17 -7.07
CA SER A 114 10.02 16.76 -8.24
C SER A 114 10.68 16.23 -9.50
N THR A 115 9.93 15.46 -10.30
CA THR A 115 10.38 15.02 -11.61
C THR A 115 10.63 16.25 -12.49
N ASN A 116 11.89 16.61 -12.70
CA ASN A 116 12.26 17.63 -13.66
C ASN A 116 11.96 17.10 -15.07
N VAL A 117 10.76 17.37 -15.58
CA VAL A 117 10.49 17.26 -17.01
C VAL A 117 11.25 18.41 -17.67
N ARG A 118 12.44 18.11 -18.19
CA ARG A 118 13.15 18.99 -19.12
C ARG A 118 12.54 18.88 -20.51
#